data_AF-X0Z6H2-F1
#
_entry.id   AF-X0Z6H2-F1
#
_cell.length_a   1.000
_cell.length_b   1.000
_cell.length_c   1.000
_cell.angle_alpha   90.00
_cell.angle_beta   90.00
_cell.angle_gamma   90.00
#
_symmetry.space_group_name_H-M   'P 1'
#
loop_
_entity.id
_entity.type
_entity.pdbx_description
1 polymer ?
#
loop_
_entity_poly.entity_id
_entity_poly.type
_entity_poly.pdbx_seq_one_letter_code
_entity_poly.pdbx_strand_id
1 'polypeptide(L)'
;MKKLLLALCLVAILGVSAFASSMTIGLSVSTLNNPFFVILRDGAIEQAKVLDVDLVVMDAQNDPAKQVSDIEDLIQKKVDVILLNPTDADALVPAVEEANKAGIPLLTIDRSVSGGNVALHIASDNVKGGGMAAAYTVEQLGEKGVVVELEGITGASAAREILYNTLFTASFSLRLVTSFSKNIFPVVCPFTWFKVTETET
;
A
#
# COMPACT_ATOMS: atom_id res chain seq x y z
N MET A 1 -65.84 4.04 -12.52
CA MET A 1 -64.81 3.04 -12.13
C MET A 1 -63.48 3.19 -12.90
N LYS A 2 -63.48 3.56 -14.20
CA LYS A 2 -62.22 3.75 -14.98
C LYS A 2 -61.34 4.94 -14.56
N LYS A 3 -61.94 6.01 -14.00
CA LYS A 3 -61.20 7.20 -13.52
C LYS A 3 -60.52 7.00 -12.15
N LEU A 4 -60.89 5.94 -11.41
CA LEU A 4 -60.32 5.65 -10.09
C LEU A 4 -59.05 4.78 -10.20
N LEU A 5 -58.93 3.97 -11.25
CA LEU A 5 -57.70 3.19 -11.51
C LEU A 5 -56.55 4.06 -12.03
N LEU A 6 -56.82 5.16 -12.72
CA LEU A 6 -55.75 6.02 -13.28
C LEU A 6 -55.04 6.86 -12.21
N ALA A 7 -55.70 7.15 -11.08
CA ALA A 7 -55.12 7.93 -9.99
C ALA A 7 -54.15 7.12 -9.11
N LEU A 8 -54.30 5.78 -9.07
CA LEU A 8 -53.46 4.91 -8.23
C LEU A 8 -52.07 4.67 -8.84
N CYS A 9 -51.93 4.73 -10.18
CA CYS A 9 -50.62 4.62 -10.84
C CYS A 9 -49.76 5.89 -10.72
N LEU A 10 -50.36 7.06 -10.54
CA LEU A 10 -49.60 8.33 -10.50
C LEU A 10 -48.92 8.56 -9.14
N VAL A 11 -49.41 7.94 -8.06
CA VAL A 11 -48.81 8.03 -6.72
C VAL A 11 -47.61 7.07 -6.56
N ALA A 12 -47.53 6.02 -7.37
CA ALA A 12 -46.42 5.06 -7.33
C ALA A 12 -45.11 5.60 -7.95
N ILE A 13 -45.15 6.71 -8.70
CA ILE A 13 -43.98 7.26 -9.41
C ILE A 13 -43.20 8.27 -8.55
N LEU A 14 -43.79 8.78 -7.45
CA LEU A 14 -43.15 9.79 -6.59
C LEU A 14 -42.41 9.19 -5.37
N GLY A 15 -42.40 7.87 -5.21
CA GLY A 15 -41.85 7.19 -4.03
C GLY A 15 -40.45 6.59 -4.17
N VAL A 16 -39.87 6.59 -5.38
CA VAL A 16 -38.50 6.12 -5.58
C VAL A 16 -37.55 7.30 -5.47
N SER A 17 -37.46 7.86 -4.26
CA SER A 17 -36.22 8.50 -3.85
C SER A 17 -35.18 7.38 -3.82
N ALA A 18 -34.40 7.27 -4.89
CA ALA A 18 -33.24 6.42 -4.90
C ALA A 18 -32.37 6.85 -3.72
N PHE A 19 -32.40 6.08 -2.63
CA PHE A 19 -31.31 6.07 -1.67
C PHE A 19 -30.10 5.57 -2.47
N ALA A 20 -29.33 6.51 -3.01
CA ALA A 20 -27.96 6.23 -3.37
C ALA A 20 -27.28 5.85 -2.06
N SER A 21 -27.13 4.55 -1.80
CA SER A 21 -26.29 4.09 -0.70
C SER A 21 -24.89 4.57 -1.03
N SER A 22 -24.35 5.48 -0.22
CA SER A 22 -22.96 5.90 -0.33
C SER A 22 -22.10 4.65 -0.18
N MET A 23 -21.24 4.40 -1.17
CA MET A 23 -20.32 3.28 -1.11
C MET A 23 -19.33 3.53 0.03
N THR A 24 -19.11 2.55 0.90
CA THR A 24 -18.15 2.64 2.00
C THR A 24 -16.88 1.86 1.65
N ILE A 25 -15.74 2.55 1.67
CA ILE A 25 -14.43 1.99 1.41
C ILE A 25 -13.62 1.99 2.71
N GLY A 26 -13.04 0.86 3.06
CA GLY A 26 -12.06 0.75 4.14
C GLY A 26 -10.64 0.93 3.61
N LEU A 27 -9.85 1.82 4.20
CA LEU A 27 -8.42 1.98 3.92
C LEU A 27 -7.62 1.61 5.18
N SER A 28 -6.92 0.48 5.14
CA SER A 28 -5.99 0.07 6.19
C SER A 28 -4.56 0.36 5.76
N VAL A 29 -3.91 1.34 6.39
CA VAL A 29 -2.53 1.76 6.10
C VAL A 29 -1.54 1.19 7.12
N SER A 30 -0.34 0.86 6.66
CA SER A 30 0.68 0.25 7.52
C SER A 30 1.13 1.17 8.66
N THR A 31 1.30 2.47 8.40
CA THR A 31 1.63 3.45 9.43
C THR A 31 1.35 4.87 8.94
N LEU A 32 0.98 5.78 9.84
CA LEU A 32 0.98 7.23 9.58
C LEU A 32 2.22 7.97 10.12
N ASN A 33 3.19 7.25 10.67
CA ASN A 33 4.45 7.83 11.14
C ASN A 33 5.44 8.11 9.99
N ASN A 34 5.09 7.71 8.76
CA ASN A 34 5.86 8.02 7.55
C ASN A 34 5.09 9.05 6.70
N PRO A 35 5.72 10.19 6.33
CA PRO A 35 5.11 11.20 5.46
C PRO A 35 4.56 10.65 4.13
N PHE A 36 5.17 9.60 3.57
CA PHE A 36 4.67 8.96 2.34
C PHE A 36 3.25 8.42 2.52
N PHE A 37 2.98 7.72 3.62
CA PHE A 37 1.66 7.14 3.89
C PHE A 37 0.64 8.19 4.36
N VAL A 38 1.10 9.29 4.94
CA VAL A 38 0.28 10.48 5.19
C VAL A 38 -0.24 11.05 3.87
N ILE A 39 0.65 11.27 2.89
CA ILE A 39 0.26 11.77 1.56
C ILE A 39 -0.66 10.76 0.85
N LEU A 40 -0.37 9.46 0.92
CA LEU A 40 -1.22 8.42 0.35
C LEU A 40 -2.65 8.48 0.92
N ARG A 41 -2.78 8.56 2.24
CA ARG A 41 -4.08 8.70 2.91
C ARG A 41 -4.79 9.98 2.48
N ASP A 42 -4.08 11.10 2.48
CA ASP A 42 -4.69 12.40 2.16
C ASP A 42 -5.21 12.44 0.73
N GLY A 43 -4.45 11.86 -0.23
CA GLY A 43 -4.91 11.68 -1.60
C GLY A 43 -6.13 10.76 -1.72
N ALA A 44 -6.19 9.69 -0.93
CA ALA A 44 -7.38 8.83 -0.86
C ALA A 44 -8.61 9.57 -0.30
N ILE A 45 -8.42 10.38 0.75
CA ILE A 45 -9.49 11.22 1.33
C ILE A 45 -9.99 12.25 0.32
N GLU A 46 -9.10 12.91 -0.41
CA GLU A 46 -9.46 13.88 -1.43
C GLU A 46 -10.29 13.22 -2.55
N GLN A 47 -9.82 12.07 -3.05
CA GLN A 47 -10.53 11.34 -4.09
C GLN A 47 -11.87 10.80 -3.62
N ALA A 48 -11.98 10.34 -2.37
CA ALA A 48 -13.23 9.88 -1.80
C ALA A 48 -14.30 10.98 -1.77
N LYS A 49 -13.91 12.22 -1.44
CA LYS A 49 -14.82 13.39 -1.49
C LYS A 49 -15.27 13.71 -2.90
N VAL A 50 -14.37 13.60 -3.90
CA VAL A 50 -14.72 13.83 -5.31
C VAL A 50 -15.71 12.80 -5.83
N LEU A 51 -15.60 11.55 -5.37
CA LEU A 51 -16.45 10.44 -5.78
C LEU A 51 -17.72 10.28 -4.92
N ASP A 52 -17.89 11.09 -3.88
CA ASP A 52 -18.99 11.01 -2.91
C ASP A 52 -19.12 9.62 -2.26
N VAL A 53 -17.97 9.08 -1.82
CA VAL A 53 -17.88 7.78 -1.12
C VAL A 53 -17.40 7.95 0.32
N ASP A 54 -17.89 7.11 1.21
CA ASP A 54 -17.50 7.10 2.61
C ASP A 54 -16.16 6.36 2.78
N LEU A 55 -15.13 7.06 3.24
CA LEU A 55 -13.80 6.45 3.47
C LEU A 55 -13.55 6.28 4.96
N VAL A 56 -13.33 5.03 5.39
CA VAL A 56 -12.91 4.68 6.74
C VAL A 56 -11.42 4.38 6.74
N VAL A 57 -10.62 5.24 7.38
CA VAL A 57 -9.16 5.06 7.45
C VAL A 57 -8.76 4.43 8.78
N MET A 58 -7.95 3.37 8.72
CA MET A 58 -7.34 2.70 9.87
C MET A 58 -5.81 2.77 9.77
N ASP A 59 -5.15 3.15 10.85
CA ASP A 59 -3.68 3.19 10.98
C ASP A 59 -3.18 2.02 11.81
N ALA A 60 -2.43 1.11 11.18
CA ALA A 60 -1.88 -0.06 11.84
C ALA A 60 -0.67 0.22 12.73
N GLN A 61 -0.09 1.42 12.68
CA GLN A 61 1.05 1.81 13.53
C GLN A 61 2.27 0.87 13.44
N ASN A 62 2.49 0.26 12.28
CA ASN A 62 3.48 -0.80 12.02
C ASN A 62 3.31 -2.06 12.89
N ASP A 63 2.11 -2.32 13.39
CA ASP A 63 1.77 -3.54 14.13
C ASP A 63 0.88 -4.45 13.24
N PRO A 64 1.41 -5.59 12.75
CA PRO A 64 0.63 -6.53 11.96
C PRO A 64 -0.58 -7.10 12.70
N ALA A 65 -0.48 -7.35 14.00
CA ALA A 65 -1.60 -7.88 14.78
C ALA A 65 -2.72 -6.85 14.88
N LYS A 66 -2.36 -5.58 15.09
CA LYS A 66 -3.33 -4.48 15.01
C LYS A 66 -3.96 -4.39 13.62
N GLN A 67 -3.16 -4.52 12.55
CA GLN A 67 -3.70 -4.42 11.19
C GLN A 67 -4.69 -5.54 10.85
N VAL A 68 -4.45 -6.75 11.37
CA VAL A 68 -5.41 -7.86 11.28
C VAL A 68 -6.74 -7.46 11.93
N SER A 69 -6.72 -6.94 13.16
CA SER A 69 -7.93 -6.46 13.83
C SER A 69 -8.61 -5.29 13.10
N ASP A 70 -7.83 -4.37 12.51
CA ASP A 70 -8.38 -3.28 11.71
C ASP A 70 -9.17 -3.82 10.48
N ILE A 71 -8.67 -4.87 9.83
CA ILE A 71 -9.37 -5.53 8.71
C ILE A 71 -10.62 -6.26 9.19
N GLU A 72 -10.55 -6.97 10.31
CA GLU A 72 -11.71 -7.62 10.94
C GLU A 72 -12.81 -6.60 11.23
N ASP A 73 -12.46 -5.44 11.79
CA ASP A 73 -13.40 -4.34 12.04
C ASP A 73 -14.05 -3.81 10.76
N LEU A 74 -13.29 -3.67 9.66
CA LEU A 74 -13.81 -3.28 8.36
C LEU A 74 -14.79 -4.34 7.80
N ILE A 75 -14.47 -5.63 7.94
CA ILE A 75 -15.35 -6.74 7.57
C ILE A 75 -16.65 -6.68 8.37
N GLN A 76 -16.58 -6.48 9.70
CA GLN A 76 -17.76 -6.38 10.56
C GLN A 76 -18.62 -5.15 10.23
N LYS A 77 -17.99 -4.05 9.81
CA LYS A 77 -18.67 -2.85 9.30
C LYS A 77 -19.32 -3.05 7.93
N LYS A 78 -19.04 -4.17 7.25
CA LYS A 78 -19.55 -4.50 5.92
C LYS A 78 -19.22 -3.42 4.89
N VAL A 79 -17.98 -2.97 4.89
CA VAL A 79 -17.50 -2.07 3.82
C VAL A 79 -17.60 -2.76 2.47
N ASP A 80 -17.80 -1.99 1.41
CA ASP A 80 -17.96 -2.51 0.05
C ASP A 80 -16.62 -2.93 -0.57
N VAL A 81 -15.52 -2.27 -0.19
CA VAL A 81 -14.17 -2.52 -0.69
C VAL A 81 -13.14 -2.27 0.42
N ILE A 82 -12.08 -3.08 0.45
CA ILE A 82 -10.91 -2.86 1.33
C ILE A 82 -9.69 -2.51 0.47
N LEU A 83 -9.09 -1.36 0.78
CA LEU A 83 -7.77 -0.95 0.32
C LEU A 83 -6.75 -1.25 1.43
N LEU A 84 -5.78 -2.11 1.13
CA LEU A 84 -4.79 -2.59 2.09
C LEU A 84 -3.39 -2.16 1.69
N ASN A 85 -2.71 -1.41 2.56
CA ASN A 85 -1.25 -1.28 2.52
C ASN A 85 -0.68 -2.13 3.67
N PRO A 86 -0.25 -3.38 3.42
CA PRO A 86 0.12 -4.32 4.47
C PRO A 86 1.40 -3.89 5.21
N THR A 87 1.43 -4.09 6.53
CA THR A 87 2.63 -3.94 7.37
C THR A 87 3.66 -5.04 7.07
N ASP A 88 3.17 -6.24 6.76
CA ASP A 88 3.99 -7.42 6.47
C ASP A 88 3.27 -8.29 5.41
N ALA A 89 4.02 -8.78 4.42
CA ALA A 89 3.45 -9.50 3.30
C ALA A 89 2.86 -10.88 3.69
N ASP A 90 3.40 -11.53 4.71
CA ASP A 90 3.07 -12.89 5.11
C ASP A 90 2.08 -12.90 6.28
N ALA A 91 2.29 -12.01 7.26
CA ALA A 91 1.43 -11.94 8.45
C ALA A 91 0.00 -11.49 8.16
N LEU A 92 -0.22 -10.78 7.03
CA LEU A 92 -1.54 -10.27 6.66
C LEU A 92 -2.35 -11.23 5.78
N VAL A 93 -1.76 -12.34 5.32
CA VAL A 93 -2.47 -13.34 4.48
C VAL A 93 -3.78 -13.82 5.14
N PRO A 94 -3.82 -14.19 6.44
CA PRO A 94 -5.07 -14.63 7.06
C PRO A 94 -6.17 -13.56 7.01
N ALA A 95 -5.84 -12.28 7.22
CA ALA A 95 -6.83 -11.21 7.17
C ALA A 95 -7.37 -10.98 5.75
N VAL A 96 -6.53 -11.13 4.73
CA VAL A 96 -6.95 -11.08 3.32
C VAL A 96 -7.90 -12.23 3.00
N GLU A 97 -7.58 -13.44 3.47
CA GLU A 97 -8.45 -14.61 3.28
C GLU A 97 -9.81 -14.45 3.99
N GLU A 98 -9.86 -13.84 5.18
CA GLU A 98 -11.12 -13.54 5.86
C GLU A 98 -11.96 -12.51 5.08
N ALA A 99 -11.34 -11.46 4.55
CA ALA A 99 -12.04 -10.51 3.67
C ALA A 99 -12.58 -11.20 2.41
N ASN A 100 -11.80 -12.09 1.81
CA ASN A 100 -12.24 -12.88 0.65
C ASN A 100 -13.41 -13.82 0.99
N LYS A 101 -13.38 -14.48 2.14
CA LYS A 101 -14.49 -15.34 2.63
C LYS A 101 -15.76 -14.53 2.90
N ALA A 102 -15.63 -13.29 3.36
CA ALA A 102 -16.74 -12.36 3.53
C ALA A 102 -17.29 -11.82 2.19
N GLY A 103 -16.65 -12.13 1.07
CA GLY A 103 -17.04 -11.66 -0.26
C GLY A 103 -16.70 -10.18 -0.52
N ILE A 104 -15.85 -9.58 0.32
CA ILE A 104 -15.43 -8.19 0.17
C ILE A 104 -14.21 -8.15 -0.76
N PRO A 105 -14.27 -7.43 -1.91
CA PRO A 105 -13.12 -7.26 -2.78
C PRO A 105 -12.01 -6.49 -2.04
N LEU A 106 -10.81 -7.04 -2.09
CA LEU A 106 -9.62 -6.46 -1.47
C LEU A 106 -8.61 -6.08 -2.54
N LEU A 107 -8.11 -4.85 -2.45
CA LEU A 107 -7.04 -4.31 -3.28
C LEU A 107 -5.84 -4.01 -2.39
N THR A 108 -4.65 -4.12 -2.95
CA THR A 108 -3.43 -3.74 -2.25
C THR A 108 -2.80 -2.49 -2.86
N ILE A 109 -2.23 -1.63 -2.02
CA ILE A 109 -1.59 -0.38 -2.42
C ILE A 109 -0.19 -0.31 -1.84
N ASP A 110 0.78 0.07 -2.67
CA ASP A 110 2.22 0.25 -2.37
C ASP A 110 2.97 -1.04 -1.98
N ARG A 111 2.37 -1.88 -1.14
CA ARG A 111 2.91 -3.17 -0.70
C ARG A 111 1.93 -4.28 -1.04
N SER A 112 2.47 -5.46 -1.29
CA SER A 112 1.74 -6.67 -1.63
C SER A 112 1.70 -7.64 -0.44
N VAL A 113 0.76 -8.58 -0.52
CA VAL A 113 0.69 -9.75 0.37
C VAL A 113 1.15 -10.98 -0.42
N SER A 114 1.68 -12.00 0.27
CA SER A 114 2.21 -13.21 -0.37
C SER A 114 1.13 -14.24 -0.73
N GLY A 115 -0.11 -14.05 -0.28
CA GLY A 115 -1.22 -14.97 -0.47
C GLY A 115 -2.59 -14.31 -0.32
N GLY A 116 -3.63 -15.11 -0.54
CA GLY A 116 -5.01 -14.63 -0.65
C GLY A 116 -5.35 -14.09 -2.04
N ASN A 117 -6.63 -13.78 -2.26
CA ASN A 117 -7.12 -13.21 -3.51
C ASN A 117 -7.12 -11.68 -3.43
N VAL A 118 -6.25 -11.07 -4.22
CA VAL A 118 -6.15 -9.61 -4.38
C VAL A 118 -6.71 -9.23 -5.74
N ALA A 119 -7.79 -8.44 -5.75
CA ALA A 119 -8.49 -8.06 -6.98
C ALA A 119 -7.64 -7.14 -7.88
N LEU A 120 -6.87 -6.25 -7.26
CA LEU A 120 -5.96 -5.34 -7.94
C LEU A 120 -4.83 -4.93 -6.99
N HIS A 121 -3.62 -4.84 -7.53
CA HIS A 121 -2.45 -4.31 -6.85
C HIS A 121 -2.01 -3.01 -7.52
N ILE A 122 -1.85 -1.94 -6.73
CA ILE A 122 -1.43 -0.61 -7.20
C ILE A 122 -0.10 -0.27 -6.52
N ALA A 123 1.00 -0.32 -7.26
CA ALA A 123 2.32 0.01 -6.73
C ALA A 123 3.25 0.56 -7.80
N SER A 124 4.38 1.11 -7.34
CA SER A 124 5.50 1.46 -8.21
C SER A 124 6.28 0.22 -8.62
N ASP A 125 6.99 0.28 -9.75
CA ASP A 125 7.92 -0.76 -10.16
C ASP A 125 9.22 -0.66 -9.33
N ASN A 126 9.20 -1.31 -8.18
CA ASN A 126 10.30 -1.31 -7.21
C ASN A 126 11.56 -2.01 -7.74
N VAL A 127 11.40 -3.01 -8.60
CA VAL A 127 12.52 -3.72 -9.25
C VAL A 127 13.26 -2.75 -10.17
N LYS A 128 12.52 -2.05 -11.04
CA LYS A 128 13.11 -1.02 -11.90
C LYS A 128 13.71 0.13 -11.09
N GLY A 129 13.05 0.53 -10.00
CA GLY A 129 13.56 1.53 -9.06
C GLY A 129 14.92 1.15 -8.45
N GLY A 130 15.05 -0.08 -7.96
CA GLY A 130 16.33 -0.60 -7.43
C GLY A 130 17.42 -0.64 -8.50
N GLY A 131 17.08 -1.02 -9.73
CA GLY A 131 18.02 -1.00 -10.86
C GLY A 131 18.51 0.40 -11.22
N MET A 132 17.61 1.39 -11.21
CA MET A 132 17.99 2.79 -11.41
C MET A 132 18.91 3.31 -10.29
N ALA A 133 18.63 2.95 -9.04
CA ALA A 133 19.46 3.33 -7.90
C ALA A 133 20.86 2.69 -7.98
N ALA A 134 20.93 1.42 -8.37
CA ALA A 134 22.20 0.72 -8.59
C ALA A 134 23.00 1.34 -9.74
N ALA A 135 22.34 1.62 -10.88
CA ALA A 135 22.98 2.25 -12.03
C ALA A 135 23.55 3.64 -11.68
N TYR A 136 22.78 4.46 -10.97
CA TYR A 136 23.24 5.75 -10.47
C TYR A 136 24.43 5.61 -9.51
N THR A 137 24.40 4.60 -8.63
CA THR A 137 25.50 4.34 -7.69
C THR A 137 26.80 3.98 -8.43
N VAL A 138 26.72 3.14 -9.47
CA VAL A 138 27.86 2.81 -10.34
C VAL A 138 28.37 4.04 -11.09
N GLU A 139 27.49 4.91 -11.58
CA GLU A 139 27.88 6.16 -12.24
C GLU A 139 28.69 7.08 -11.30
N GLN A 140 28.31 7.14 -10.02
CA GLN A 140 28.99 8.00 -9.04
C GLN A 140 30.29 7.41 -8.50
N LEU A 141 30.35 6.09 -8.29
CA LEU A 141 31.49 5.41 -7.64
C LEU A 141 32.48 4.77 -8.63
N GLY A 142 32.09 4.59 -9.89
CA GLY A 142 32.82 3.79 -10.86
C GLY A 142 32.78 2.29 -10.55
N GLU A 143 33.72 1.53 -11.13
CA GLU A 143 33.75 0.05 -11.05
C GLU A 143 34.39 -0.50 -9.76
N LYS A 144 34.74 0.35 -8.80
CA LYS A 144 35.38 -0.08 -7.54
C LYS A 144 34.91 0.80 -6.39
N GLY A 145 34.19 0.19 -5.46
CA GLY A 145 33.69 0.85 -4.27
C GLY A 145 33.04 -0.13 -3.31
N VAL A 146 33.00 0.26 -2.04
CA VAL A 146 32.24 -0.42 -0.99
C VAL A 146 30.91 0.29 -0.86
N VAL A 147 29.81 -0.46 -1.03
CA VAL A 147 28.45 0.06 -0.87
C VAL A 147 27.80 -0.60 0.34
N VAL A 148 27.09 0.22 1.11
CA VAL A 148 26.22 -0.20 2.20
C VAL A 148 24.79 0.16 1.82
N GLU A 149 23.91 -0.84 1.84
CA GLU A 149 22.47 -0.65 1.60
C GLU A 149 21.75 -0.50 2.95
N LEU A 150 20.89 0.51 3.03
CA LEU A 150 20.02 0.73 4.17
C LEU A 150 18.60 0.35 3.74
N GLU A 151 18.13 -0.76 4.28
CA GLU A 151 16.84 -1.33 3.93
C GLU A 151 15.71 -0.82 4.82
N GLY A 152 14.50 -0.88 4.28
CA GLY A 152 13.26 -0.71 5.05
C GLY A 152 12.95 -1.94 5.93
N ILE A 153 11.69 -2.02 6.37
CA ILE A 153 11.20 -3.12 7.20
C ILE A 153 11.23 -4.42 6.36
N THR A 154 11.90 -5.47 6.84
CA THR A 154 12.06 -6.75 6.13
C THR A 154 10.73 -7.40 5.72
N GLY A 155 9.67 -7.17 6.50
CA GLY A 155 8.31 -7.64 6.22
C GLY A 155 7.64 -6.99 5.02
N ALA A 156 8.06 -5.77 4.65
CA ALA A 156 7.43 -5.00 3.58
C ALA A 156 7.90 -5.52 2.21
N SER A 157 6.95 -5.85 1.33
CA SER A 157 7.26 -6.38 -0.01
C SER A 157 8.16 -5.44 -0.83
N ALA A 158 7.91 -4.13 -0.77
CA ALA A 158 8.69 -3.13 -1.49
C ALA A 158 10.18 -3.18 -1.11
N ALA A 159 10.50 -3.40 0.17
CA ALA A 159 11.89 -3.55 0.61
C ALA A 159 12.53 -4.81 0.01
N ARG A 160 11.79 -5.92 -0.05
CA ARG A 160 12.25 -7.18 -0.63
C ARG A 160 12.50 -7.05 -2.14
N GLU A 161 11.63 -6.33 -2.85
CA GLU A 161 11.70 -6.12 -4.31
C GLU A 161 12.86 -5.21 -4.72
N ILE A 162 13.10 -4.12 -3.98
CA ILE A 162 14.23 -3.20 -4.23
C ILE A 162 15.56 -3.95 -4.09
N LEU A 163 15.72 -4.69 -3.00
CA LEU A 163 16.95 -5.42 -2.68
C LEU A 163 17.35 -6.42 -3.78
N TYR A 164 16.38 -7.16 -4.31
CA TYR A 164 16.65 -8.22 -5.30
C TYR A 164 17.41 -7.69 -6.52
N ASN A 165 17.10 -6.48 -6.99
CA ASN A 165 17.73 -5.91 -8.17
C ASN A 165 19.00 -5.09 -7.87
N THR A 166 19.08 -4.46 -6.69
CA THR A 166 20.32 -3.81 -6.23
C THR A 166 21.45 -4.82 -6.19
N LEU A 167 21.21 -6.01 -5.60
CA LEU A 167 22.20 -7.08 -5.53
C LEU A 167 22.63 -7.58 -6.91
N PHE A 168 21.68 -7.79 -7.83
CA PHE A 168 21.98 -8.33 -9.15
C PHE A 168 22.81 -7.37 -10.01
N THR A 169 22.51 -6.07 -9.95
CA THR A 169 23.19 -5.05 -10.75
C THR A 169 24.53 -4.63 -10.14
N ALA A 170 24.59 -4.48 -8.81
CA ALA A 170 25.82 -4.08 -8.12
C ALA A 170 26.85 -5.20 -8.07
N SER A 171 26.46 -6.48 -7.96
CA SER A 171 27.40 -7.61 -7.78
C SER A 171 28.37 -7.81 -8.95
N PHE A 172 28.06 -7.29 -10.15
CA PHE A 172 28.99 -7.36 -11.29
C PHE A 172 30.08 -6.26 -11.27
N SER A 173 29.93 -5.19 -10.48
CA SER A 173 30.85 -4.03 -10.49
C SER A 173 31.21 -3.46 -9.10
N LEU A 174 30.53 -3.84 -8.02
CA LEU A 174 30.69 -3.28 -6.68
C LEU A 174 30.60 -4.38 -5.62
N ARG A 175 31.35 -4.22 -4.52
CA ARG A 175 31.27 -5.15 -3.38
C ARG A 175 30.26 -4.61 -2.37
N LEU A 176 29.08 -5.23 -2.33
CA LEU A 176 28.15 -5.02 -1.22
C LEU A 176 28.73 -5.69 0.02
N VAL A 177 29.05 -4.90 1.05
CA VAL A 177 29.71 -5.42 2.26
C VAL A 177 28.69 -5.90 3.29
N THR A 178 27.55 -5.22 3.41
CA THR A 178 26.49 -5.58 4.34
C THR A 178 25.22 -4.79 4.01
N SER A 179 24.08 -5.28 4.49
CA SER A 179 22.81 -4.57 4.49
C SER A 179 22.26 -4.51 5.90
N PHE A 180 21.72 -3.35 6.29
CA PHE A 180 21.07 -3.14 7.58
C PHE A 180 19.61 -2.81 7.38
N SER A 181 18.72 -3.64 7.92
CA SER A 181 17.33 -3.25 8.15
C SER A 181 17.24 -2.43 9.43
N LYS A 182 16.79 -1.18 9.31
CA LYS A 182 16.36 -0.35 10.44
C LYS A 182 15.17 0.48 9.99
N ASN A 183 14.33 0.94 10.93
CA ASN A 183 13.38 2.04 10.70
C ASN A 183 14.15 3.38 10.51
N ILE A 184 15.08 3.44 9.57
CA ILE A 184 15.80 4.66 9.23
C ILE A 184 15.02 5.32 8.10
N PHE A 185 14.35 6.41 8.45
CA PHE A 185 13.76 7.33 7.50
C PHE A 185 14.84 8.24 6.92
N PRO A 186 14.95 8.31 5.59
CA PRO A 186 15.01 9.60 4.95
C PRO A 186 13.86 9.74 3.96
N VAL A 187 13.17 10.86 4.16
CA VAL A 187 12.33 11.61 3.25
C VAL A 187 12.57 11.26 1.78
N VAL A 188 11.45 11.04 1.06
CA VAL A 188 11.18 11.33 -0.35
C VAL A 188 12.42 11.86 -1.08
N CYS A 189 12.87 11.16 -2.13
CA CYS A 189 13.93 11.63 -3.03
C CYS A 189 13.73 13.12 -3.36
N PRO A 190 14.61 14.00 -2.83
CA PRO A 190 15.62 14.58 -3.69
C PRO A 190 16.99 14.63 -3.00
N PHE A 191 18.02 14.16 -3.71
CA PHE A 191 19.44 14.35 -3.40
C PHE A 191 20.03 13.71 -2.12
N THR A 192 20.84 12.68 -2.39
CA THR A 192 22.15 12.41 -1.78
C THR A 192 22.22 12.23 -0.28
N TRP A 193 22.41 11.00 0.22
CA TRP A 193 23.42 10.67 1.24
C TRP A 193 23.70 9.15 1.24
N PHE A 194 24.60 8.68 0.37
CA PHE A 194 25.37 7.46 0.64
C PHE A 194 26.53 7.87 1.54
N LYS A 195 26.66 7.28 2.73
CA LYS A 195 27.88 7.44 3.54
C LYS A 195 28.91 6.42 3.05
N VAL A 196 29.70 6.82 2.06
CA VAL A 196 30.92 6.10 1.67
C VAL A 196 31.92 6.26 2.81
N THR A 197 32.20 5.20 3.55
CA THR A 197 33.37 5.16 4.42
C THR A 197 34.51 4.55 3.63
N GLU A 198 35.50 5.36 3.26
CA GLU A 198 36.82 4.83 2.91
C GLU A 198 37.36 4.10 4.13
N THR A 199 37.43 2.77 4.06
CA THR A 199 38.29 2.02 4.96
C THR A 199 39.67 1.98 4.34
N GLU A 200 40.58 2.80 4.86
CA GLU A 200 42.01 2.55 4.71
C GLU A 200 42.36 1.18 5.31
N THR A 201 43.25 0.48 4.61
CA THR A 201 43.91 -0.82 4.86
C THR A 201 43.15 -2.11 4.54
#